data_AF-A4XJA7-F1
#
_entry.id   AF-A4XJA7-F1
#
_cell.length_a   1.000
_cell.length_b   1.000
_cell.length_c   1.000
_cell.angle_alpha   90.00
_cell.angle_beta   90.00
_cell.angle_gamma   90.00
#
_symmetry.space_group_name_H-M   'P 1'
#
loop_
_entity.id
_entity.type
_entity.pdbx_description
1 polymer ?
#
loop_
_entity_poly.entity_id
_entity_poly.type
_entity_poly.pdbx_seq_one_letter_code
_entity_poly.pdbx_strand_id
1 'polypeptide(L)'
;MKILSFIEELIKEDLQSDMLTKIIYNPNQYLNRTSWFPLSYLPYDVSQVPIIIKIDLSTTCVIAYPWNRERYKKMIKTLSKEDFKYHKANHIAEYYIPLDICFVTNGHHSIAAGCGYKKGWIEAKEIDITPLFEKIYTDGQNWYESATGKLIFDVSDFRIAILFEIARLKYELQKNFSSK
;
A
#
# COMPACT_ATOMS: atom_id res chain seq x y z
N MET A 1 -7.03 21.41 -0.97
CA MET A 1 -7.13 20.02 -1.49
C MET A 1 -6.24 19.76 -2.70
N LYS A 2 -6.31 20.53 -3.81
CA LYS A 2 -5.52 20.25 -5.03
C LYS A 2 -4.01 20.05 -4.82
N ILE A 3 -3.37 20.88 -3.97
CA ILE A 3 -1.93 20.75 -3.66
C ILE A 3 -1.63 19.44 -2.92
N LEU A 4 -2.43 19.10 -1.90
CA LEU A 4 -2.24 17.85 -1.14
C LEU A 4 -2.40 16.63 -2.05
N SER A 5 -3.43 16.62 -2.91
CA SER A 5 -3.63 15.54 -3.89
C SER A 5 -2.47 15.45 -4.88
N PHE A 6 -1.93 16.57 -5.36
CA PHE A 6 -0.77 16.54 -6.25
C PHE A 6 0.47 15.94 -5.57
N ILE A 7 0.75 16.35 -4.33
CA ILE A 7 1.89 15.81 -3.56
C ILE A 7 1.70 14.32 -3.27
N GLU A 8 0.48 13.91 -2.89
CA GLU A 8 0.12 12.52 -2.65
C GLU A 8 0.43 11.63 -3.85
N GLU A 9 -0.01 12.03 -5.05
CA GLU A 9 0.25 11.29 -6.28
C GLU A 9 1.74 11.20 -6.60
N LEU A 10 2.51 12.29 -6.44
CA LEU A 10 3.95 12.25 -6.65
C LEU A 10 4.66 11.28 -5.70
N ILE A 11 4.25 11.23 -4.43
CA ILE A 11 4.85 10.32 -3.43
C ILE A 11 4.46 8.87 -3.74
N LYS A 12 3.22 8.63 -4.18
CA LYS A 12 2.76 7.31 -4.63
C LYS A 12 3.59 6.79 -5.80
N GLU A 13 3.78 7.63 -6.84
CA GLU A 13 4.55 7.27 -8.02
C GLU A 13 6.02 6.99 -7.67
N ASP A 14 6.63 7.81 -6.81
CA ASP A 14 7.99 7.61 -6.33
C ASP A 14 8.14 6.31 -5.52
N LEU A 15 7.24 6.08 -4.56
CA LEU A 15 7.22 4.86 -3.74
C LEU A 15 7.03 3.61 -4.62
N GLN A 16 6.06 3.62 -5.54
CA GLN A 16 5.81 2.49 -6.43
C GLN A 16 7.01 2.21 -7.33
N SER A 17 7.57 3.24 -7.96
CA SER A 17 8.70 3.10 -8.88
C SER A 17 9.95 2.58 -8.14
N ASP A 18 10.23 3.10 -6.94
CA ASP A 18 11.31 2.60 -6.10
C ASP A 18 11.10 1.11 -5.78
N MET A 19 9.92 0.72 -5.29
CA MET A 19 9.67 -0.68 -4.90
C MET A 19 9.72 -1.67 -6.06
N LEU A 20 9.28 -1.28 -7.26
CA LEU A 20 9.37 -2.12 -8.45
C LEU A 20 10.81 -2.32 -8.91
N THR A 21 11.68 -1.33 -8.72
CA THR A 21 13.04 -1.34 -9.28
C THR A 21 14.11 -1.76 -8.27
N LYS A 22 13.85 -1.64 -6.97
CA LYS A 22 14.83 -1.86 -5.88
C LYS A 22 15.60 -3.15 -5.99
N ILE A 23 14.91 -4.26 -6.25
CA ILE A 23 15.52 -5.59 -6.34
C ILE A 23 16.49 -5.73 -7.52
N ILE A 24 16.37 -4.87 -8.54
CA ILE A 24 17.19 -4.93 -9.76
C ILE A 24 18.61 -4.44 -9.46
N TYR A 25 18.73 -3.33 -8.74
CA TYR A 25 20.02 -2.69 -8.43
C TYR A 25 20.50 -2.96 -6.99
N ASN A 26 19.62 -3.38 -6.08
CA ASN A 26 19.97 -3.77 -4.71
C ASN A 26 19.35 -5.13 -4.30
N PRO A 27 19.81 -6.25 -4.90
CA PRO A 27 19.19 -7.57 -4.72
C PRO A 27 19.28 -8.15 -3.31
N ASN A 28 20.19 -7.63 -2.47
CA ASN A 28 20.44 -8.12 -1.12
C ASN A 28 19.69 -7.32 -0.05
N GLN A 29 18.98 -6.26 -0.44
CA GLN A 29 18.24 -5.44 0.53
C GLN A 29 17.03 -6.20 1.04
N TYR A 30 16.98 -6.36 2.36
CA TYR A 30 15.76 -6.78 3.03
C TYR A 30 14.75 -5.64 2.97
N LEU A 31 13.61 -5.89 2.33
CA LEU A 31 12.46 -4.98 2.36
C LEU A 31 11.50 -5.51 3.41
N ASN A 32 11.08 -4.64 4.33
CA ASN A 32 10.03 -4.98 5.26
C ASN A 32 8.71 -5.14 4.48
N ARG A 33 8.17 -6.36 4.48
CA ARG A 33 6.91 -6.74 3.82
C ARG A 33 5.78 -6.99 4.82
N THR A 34 5.97 -6.64 6.09
CA THR A 34 4.91 -6.74 7.10
C THR A 34 3.89 -5.64 6.89
N SER A 35 2.80 -5.71 7.66
CA SER A 35 1.76 -4.67 7.69
C SER A 35 2.36 -3.28 7.84
N TRP A 36 1.85 -2.32 7.07
CA TRP A 36 2.24 -0.91 7.17
C TRP A 36 1.63 -0.20 8.37
N PHE A 37 0.46 -0.67 8.80
CA PHE A 37 -0.34 -0.03 9.83
C PHE A 37 -0.65 -0.99 10.98
N PRO A 38 -0.82 -0.48 12.21
CA PRO A 38 -1.20 -1.28 13.36
C PRO A 38 -2.68 -1.66 13.30
N LEU A 39 -3.02 -2.59 12.42
CA LEU A 39 -4.41 -2.98 12.12
C LEU A 39 -5.17 -3.51 13.36
N SER A 40 -4.48 -3.94 14.41
CA SER A 40 -5.09 -4.31 15.70
C SER A 40 -5.79 -3.15 16.41
N TYR A 41 -5.53 -1.90 16.00
CA TYR A 41 -6.21 -0.70 16.51
C TYR A 41 -7.50 -0.39 15.75
N LEU A 42 -7.79 -1.09 14.65
CA LEU A 42 -9.07 -0.97 13.96
C LEU A 42 -10.19 -1.63 14.77
N PRO A 43 -11.43 -1.11 14.71
CA PRO A 43 -12.57 -1.82 15.25
C PRO A 43 -12.71 -3.15 14.52
N TYR A 44 -12.67 -4.26 15.28
CA TYR A 44 -12.83 -5.60 14.72
C TYR A 44 -14.30 -6.02 14.83
N ASP A 45 -14.98 -6.10 13.69
CA ASP A 45 -16.33 -6.66 13.61
C ASP A 45 -16.30 -8.03 12.92
N VAL A 46 -16.41 -9.09 13.72
CA VAL A 46 -16.44 -10.49 13.26
C VAL A 46 -17.61 -10.80 12.33
N SER A 47 -18.66 -9.96 12.33
CA SER A 47 -19.86 -10.19 11.52
C SER A 47 -19.74 -9.62 10.12
N GLN A 48 -18.78 -8.72 9.88
CA GLN A 48 -18.61 -8.08 8.58
C GLN A 48 -17.86 -8.97 7.61
N VAL A 49 -18.52 -9.33 6.52
CA VAL A 49 -17.89 -9.96 5.36
C VAL A 49 -16.91 -8.94 4.76
N PRO A 50 -15.65 -9.32 4.52
CA PRO A 50 -14.68 -8.40 3.91
C PRO A 50 -15.17 -7.95 2.53
N ILE A 51 -15.13 -6.65 2.29
CA ILE A 51 -15.40 -6.09 0.97
C ILE A 51 -14.20 -6.39 0.09
N ILE A 52 -14.45 -7.04 -1.05
CA ILE A 52 -13.43 -7.39 -2.03
C ILE A 52 -13.65 -6.53 -3.27
N ILE A 53 -12.60 -5.84 -3.70
CA ILE A 53 -12.62 -5.00 -4.90
C ILE A 53 -11.61 -5.47 -5.93
N LYS A 54 -11.88 -5.11 -7.19
CA LYS A 54 -11.00 -5.35 -8.32
C LYS A 54 -10.03 -4.17 -8.47
N ILE A 55 -8.73 -4.47 -8.49
CA ILE A 55 -7.65 -3.52 -8.66
C ILE A 55 -7.04 -3.68 -10.05
N ASP A 56 -7.00 -2.60 -10.82
CA ASP A 56 -6.33 -2.56 -12.12
C ASP A 56 -4.85 -2.21 -11.95
N LEU A 57 -3.97 -3.09 -12.42
CA LEU A 57 -2.51 -2.92 -12.28
C LEU A 57 -1.94 -1.81 -13.19
N SER A 58 -2.75 -1.24 -14.09
CA SER A 58 -2.34 -0.17 -15.01
C SER A 58 -2.62 1.24 -14.47
N THR A 59 -3.58 1.38 -13.56
CA THR A 59 -4.05 2.70 -13.09
C THR A 59 -3.96 2.88 -11.59
N THR A 60 -4.07 1.81 -10.78
CA THR A 60 -4.00 1.94 -9.32
C THR A 60 -2.55 1.96 -8.84
N CYS A 61 -2.26 2.76 -7.82
CA CYS A 61 -0.99 2.67 -7.10
C CYS A 61 -0.92 1.34 -6.33
N VAL A 62 -0.19 0.38 -6.89
CA VAL A 62 0.00 -0.96 -6.33
C VAL A 62 1.44 -1.08 -5.85
N ILE A 63 1.61 -1.29 -4.53
CA ILE A 63 2.93 -1.48 -3.94
C ILE A 63 3.22 -2.96 -3.75
N ALA A 64 4.17 -3.45 -4.54
CA ALA A 64 4.69 -4.80 -4.48
C ALA A 64 6.20 -4.77 -4.23
N TYR A 65 6.68 -5.69 -3.38
CA TYR A 65 8.06 -5.84 -2.97
C TYR A 65 8.65 -7.16 -3.50
N PRO A 66 9.06 -7.27 -4.77
CA PRO A 66 9.79 -8.45 -5.22
C PRO A 66 11.06 -8.68 -4.39
N TRP A 67 11.19 -9.82 -3.74
CA TRP A 67 12.34 -10.16 -2.89
C TRP A 67 13.34 -11.15 -3.49
N ASN A 68 13.13 -11.56 -4.74
CA ASN A 68 13.95 -12.55 -5.43
C ASN A 68 14.09 -12.10 -6.88
N ARG A 69 15.30 -11.65 -7.20
CA ARG A 69 15.62 -11.06 -8.50
C ARG A 69 15.35 -12.02 -9.66
N GLU A 70 15.70 -13.30 -9.52
CA GLU A 70 15.51 -14.28 -10.59
C GLU A 70 14.04 -14.61 -10.81
N ARG A 71 13.23 -14.72 -9.74
CA ARG A 71 11.77 -14.88 -9.86
C ARG A 71 11.14 -13.65 -10.52
N TYR A 72 11.57 -12.45 -10.15
CA TYR A 72 11.05 -11.23 -10.75
C TYR A 72 11.42 -11.12 -12.23
N LYS A 73 12.69 -11.35 -12.57
CA LYS A 73 13.19 -11.41 -13.95
C LYS A 73 12.46 -12.47 -14.79
N LYS A 74 12.17 -13.64 -14.21
CA LYS A 74 11.35 -14.67 -14.86
C LYS A 74 9.97 -14.12 -15.19
N MET A 75 9.32 -13.43 -14.25
CA MET A 75 7.98 -12.87 -14.48
C MET A 75 7.98 -11.73 -15.49
N ILE A 76 9.00 -10.88 -15.51
CA ILE A 76 9.18 -9.86 -16.56
C ILE A 76 9.28 -10.53 -17.94
N LYS A 77 10.05 -11.62 -18.06
CA LYS A 77 10.17 -12.36 -19.33
C LYS A 77 8.86 -13.05 -19.73
N THR A 78 8.14 -13.65 -18.80
CA THR A 78 6.85 -14.29 -19.08
C THR A 78 5.83 -13.27 -19.59
N LEU A 79 5.66 -12.14 -18.89
CA LEU A 79 4.66 -11.12 -19.26
C LEU A 79 5.04 -10.29 -20.49
N SER A 80 6.29 -10.40 -20.97
CA SER A 80 6.67 -9.88 -22.28
C SER A 80 6.00 -10.64 -23.44
N LYS A 81 5.52 -11.86 -23.19
CA LYS A 81 4.96 -12.78 -24.21
C LYS A 81 3.51 -13.18 -23.91
N GLU A 82 3.11 -13.12 -22.66
CA GLU A 82 1.83 -13.61 -22.17
C GLU A 82 1.08 -12.53 -21.39
N ASP A 83 -0.25 -12.67 -21.29
CA ASP A 83 -1.05 -11.81 -20.43
C ASP A 83 -0.92 -12.19 -18.95
N PHE A 84 -1.16 -11.20 -18.08
CA PHE A 84 -1.21 -11.42 -16.65
C PHE A 84 -2.40 -12.31 -16.28
N LYS A 85 -2.16 -13.34 -15.45
CA LYS A 85 -3.18 -14.26 -14.95
C LYS A 85 -3.36 -14.07 -13.45
N TYR A 86 -4.56 -13.74 -13.02
CA TYR A 86 -4.91 -13.64 -11.60
C TYR A 86 -5.04 -15.03 -10.96
N HIS A 87 -4.48 -15.19 -9.76
CA HIS A 87 -4.51 -16.42 -8.96
C HIS A 87 -4.92 -16.10 -7.53
N LYS A 88 -6.21 -16.29 -7.20
CA LYS A 88 -6.79 -15.93 -5.88
C LYS A 88 -6.05 -16.48 -4.66
N ALA A 89 -5.51 -17.70 -4.73
CA ALA A 89 -4.77 -18.32 -3.61
C ALA A 89 -3.35 -17.76 -3.43
N ASN A 90 -2.84 -16.98 -4.39
CA ASN A 90 -1.46 -16.49 -4.42
C ASN A 90 -1.37 -14.96 -4.48
N HIS A 91 -2.30 -14.29 -5.15
CA HIS A 91 -2.38 -12.84 -5.26
C HIS A 91 -3.28 -12.32 -4.14
N ILE A 92 -2.63 -11.96 -3.03
CA ILE A 92 -3.32 -11.46 -1.83
C ILE A 92 -2.86 -10.01 -1.64
N ALA A 93 -3.82 -9.12 -1.45
CA ALA A 93 -3.58 -7.69 -1.29
C ALA A 93 -4.64 -7.04 -0.40
N GLU A 94 -4.25 -5.90 0.17
CA GLU A 94 -5.08 -5.01 0.98
C GLU A 94 -5.15 -3.66 0.28
N TYR A 95 -6.35 -3.10 0.15
CA TYR A 95 -6.56 -1.77 -0.40
C TYR A 95 -6.89 -0.80 0.73
N TYR A 96 -6.00 0.14 0.99
CA TYR A 96 -6.16 1.13 2.05
C TYR A 96 -6.95 2.34 1.51
N ILE A 97 -8.25 2.39 1.85
CA ILE A 97 -9.21 3.33 1.28
C ILE A 97 -8.76 4.80 1.34
N PRO A 98 -8.38 5.36 2.50
CA PRO A 98 -8.07 6.79 2.56
C PRO A 98 -6.75 7.16 1.87
N LEU A 99 -5.92 6.17 1.52
CA LEU A 99 -4.66 6.37 0.80
C LEU A 99 -4.82 6.12 -0.70
N ASP A 100 -5.86 5.41 -1.15
CA ASP A 100 -5.97 4.92 -2.54
C ASP A 100 -4.69 4.18 -2.98
N ILE A 101 -4.29 3.20 -2.16
CA ILE A 101 -3.12 2.35 -2.39
C ILE A 101 -3.50 0.89 -2.16
N CYS A 102 -3.09 0.04 -3.10
CA CYS A 102 -3.16 -1.41 -2.97
C CYS A 102 -1.79 -1.97 -2.53
N PHE A 103 -1.70 -2.45 -1.29
CA PHE A 103 -0.52 -3.11 -0.77
C PHE A 103 -0.62 -4.63 -0.97
N VAL A 104 0.35 -5.19 -1.68
CA VAL A 104 0.43 -6.63 -1.90
C VAL A 104 0.99 -7.31 -0.66
N THR A 105 0.35 -8.37 -0.18
CA THR A 105 0.85 -9.22 0.93
C THR A 105 1.35 -10.58 0.44
N ASN A 106 0.92 -11.02 -0.75
CA ASN A 106 1.45 -12.22 -1.41
C ASN A 106 1.44 -12.10 -2.95
N GLY A 107 2.34 -12.83 -3.61
CA GLY A 107 2.41 -12.88 -5.09
C GLY A 107 3.18 -11.72 -5.73
N HIS A 108 3.99 -11.01 -4.93
CA HIS A 108 4.66 -9.76 -5.30
C HIS A 108 5.45 -9.80 -6.62
N HIS A 109 6.18 -10.87 -6.96
CA HIS A 109 6.97 -10.89 -8.20
C HIS A 109 6.10 -10.77 -9.46
N SER A 110 4.98 -11.50 -9.50
CA SER A 110 4.08 -11.49 -10.64
C SER A 110 3.28 -10.19 -10.72
N ILE A 111 2.77 -9.71 -9.58
CA ILE A 111 2.01 -8.45 -9.51
C ILE A 111 2.90 -7.26 -9.89
N ALA A 112 4.14 -7.21 -9.37
CA ALA A 112 5.10 -6.18 -9.74
C ALA A 112 5.40 -6.17 -11.25
N ALA A 113 5.47 -7.34 -11.88
CA ALA A 113 5.71 -7.42 -13.32
C ALA A 113 4.46 -6.96 -14.09
N GLY A 114 3.26 -7.31 -13.61
CA GLY A 114 1.99 -6.80 -14.13
C GLY A 114 1.90 -5.27 -14.08
N CYS A 115 2.29 -4.67 -12.95
CA CYS A 115 2.35 -3.21 -12.79
C CYS A 115 3.34 -2.58 -13.78
N GLY A 116 4.55 -3.14 -13.91
CA GLY A 116 5.57 -2.64 -14.84
C GLY A 116 5.13 -2.69 -16.31
N TYR A 117 4.39 -3.72 -16.71
CA TYR A 117 3.79 -3.78 -18.06
C TYR A 117 2.46 -3.05 -18.19
N LYS A 118 1.90 -2.53 -17.09
CA LYS A 118 0.54 -1.97 -17.02
C LYS A 118 -0.51 -2.96 -17.54
N LYS A 119 -0.43 -4.21 -17.09
CA LYS A 119 -1.30 -5.32 -17.54
C LYS A 119 -1.87 -6.11 -16.38
N GLY A 120 -3.17 -6.39 -16.49
CA GLY A 120 -3.89 -7.30 -15.59
C GLY A 120 -4.57 -6.62 -14.43
N TRP A 121 -5.15 -7.45 -13.56
CA TRP A 121 -5.90 -7.02 -12.40
C TRP A 121 -5.77 -8.07 -11.30
N ILE A 122 -6.03 -7.67 -10.05
CA ILE A 122 -6.13 -8.56 -8.90
C ILE A 122 -7.37 -8.21 -8.06
N GLU A 123 -7.74 -9.08 -7.12
CA GLU A 123 -8.67 -8.71 -6.05
C GLU A 123 -7.88 -8.24 -4.83
N ALA A 124 -8.43 -7.27 -4.11
CA ALA A 124 -7.89 -6.81 -2.83
C ALA A 124 -9.01 -6.71 -1.79
N LYS A 125 -8.66 -6.98 -0.53
CA LYS A 125 -9.54 -6.71 0.61
C LYS A 125 -9.50 -5.22 0.93
N GLU A 126 -10.64 -4.56 0.95
CA GLU A 126 -10.71 -3.18 1.41
C GLU A 126 -10.46 -3.08 2.90
N ILE A 127 -9.64 -2.11 3.29
CA ILE A 127 -9.31 -1.78 4.67
C ILE A 127 -9.48 -0.28 4.85
N ASP A 128 -10.52 0.13 5.58
CA ASP A 128 -10.65 1.51 6.02
C ASP A 128 -9.75 1.76 7.23
N ILE A 129 -8.69 2.56 7.03
CA ILE A 129 -7.78 2.96 8.11
C ILE A 129 -8.10 4.33 8.70
N THR A 130 -9.19 4.98 8.30
CA THR A 130 -9.63 6.26 8.88
C THR A 130 -9.72 6.22 10.40
N PRO A 131 -10.18 5.13 11.07
CA PRO A 131 -10.17 5.06 12.53
C PRO A 131 -8.79 5.15 13.18
N LEU A 132 -7.71 4.92 12.43
CA LEU A 132 -6.34 5.06 12.94
C LEU A 132 -5.91 6.52 13.10
N PHE A 133 -6.51 7.46 12.34
CA PHE A 133 -6.14 8.87 12.36
C PHE A 133 -6.19 9.53 13.75
N GLU A 134 -7.07 9.05 14.62
CA GLU A 134 -7.19 9.53 16.01
C GLU A 134 -6.41 8.65 17.01
N LYS A 135 -6.07 7.41 16.62
CA LYS A 135 -5.51 6.40 17.53
C LYS A 135 -4.00 6.31 17.51
N ILE A 136 -3.36 6.70 16.41
CA ILE A 136 -1.91 6.63 16.24
C ILE A 136 -1.34 7.93 15.67
N TYR A 137 -0.05 8.12 15.86
CA TYR A 137 0.76 9.14 15.19
C TYR A 137 2.15 8.59 14.87
N THR A 138 2.93 9.34 14.10
CA THR A 138 4.29 8.96 13.74
C THR A 138 5.24 10.15 13.76
N ASP A 139 6.51 9.90 14.08
CA ASP A 139 7.62 10.84 13.93
C ASP A 139 8.36 10.66 12.58
N GLY A 140 7.85 9.79 11.70
CA GLY A 140 8.46 9.40 10.44
C GLY A 140 9.40 8.20 10.53
N GLN A 141 9.79 7.77 11.72
CA GLN A 141 10.60 6.57 11.97
C GLN A 141 9.80 5.45 12.61
N ASN A 142 8.87 5.78 13.50
CA ASN A 142 8.07 4.81 14.24
C ASN A 142 6.60 5.22 14.33
N TRP A 143 5.74 4.22 14.56
CA TRP A 143 4.35 4.41 14.94
C TRP A 143 4.18 4.41 16.45
N TYR A 144 3.33 5.30 16.95
CA TYR A 144 3.05 5.48 18.37
C TYR A 144 1.53 5.48 18.62
N GLU A 145 1.12 4.97 19.76
CA GLU A 145 -0.26 5.10 20.24
C GLU A 145 -0.51 6.53 20.73
N SER A 146 -1.54 7.20 20.22
CA SER A 146 -1.85 8.59 20.56
C SER A 146 -2.22 8.79 22.02
N ALA A 147 -2.91 7.83 22.64
CA ALA A 147 -3.39 7.95 24.01
C ALA A 147 -2.28 7.90 25.07
N THR A 148 -1.22 7.12 24.82
CA THR A 148 -0.17 6.85 25.83
C THR A 148 1.23 7.25 25.38
N GLY A 149 1.44 7.54 24.10
CA GLY A 149 2.76 7.74 23.51
C GLY A 149 3.59 6.46 23.40
N LYS A 150 2.99 5.29 23.62
CA LYS A 150 3.69 4.00 23.54
C LYS A 150 4.14 3.71 22.11
N LEU A 151 5.40 3.32 21.95
CA LEU A 151 5.95 2.78 20.70
C LEU A 151 5.21 1.50 20.29
N ILE A 152 4.76 1.45 19.03
CA ILE A 152 4.09 0.30 18.44
C ILE A 152 5.09 -0.51 17.61
N PHE A 153 5.59 0.04 16.49
CA PHE A 153 6.61 -0.55 15.63
C PHE A 153 7.17 0.48 14.61
N ASP A 154 8.28 0.13 13.96
CA ASP A 154 8.98 0.99 12.99
C ASP A 154 8.19 1.22 11.70
N VAL A 155 8.26 2.44 11.16
CA VAL A 155 7.76 2.77 9.82
C VAL A 155 8.65 2.07 8.78
N SER A 156 8.06 1.24 7.92
CA SER A 156 8.79 0.47 6.92
C SER A 156 9.42 1.32 5.80
N ASP A 157 8.79 2.44 5.47
CA ASP A 157 9.27 3.45 4.54
C ASP A 157 8.66 4.81 4.92
N PHE A 158 9.48 5.84 5.10
CA PHE A 158 9.00 7.15 5.57
C PHE A 158 7.91 7.75 4.66
N ARG A 159 7.86 7.38 3.37
CA ARG A 159 6.82 7.83 2.43
C ARG A 159 5.43 7.33 2.86
N ILE A 160 5.35 6.17 3.50
CA ILE A 160 4.09 5.64 4.05
C ILE A 160 3.59 6.52 5.19
N ALA A 161 4.48 6.99 6.07
CA ALA A 161 4.14 7.95 7.12
C ALA A 161 3.64 9.29 6.54
N ILE A 162 4.30 9.80 5.49
CA ILE A 162 3.83 11.02 4.81
C ILE A 162 2.44 10.83 4.18
N LEU A 163 2.22 9.72 3.48
CA LEU A 163 0.94 9.40 2.84
C LEU A 163 -0.19 9.29 3.88
N PHE A 164 0.09 8.68 5.03
CA PHE A 164 -0.85 8.62 6.15
C PHE A 164 -1.21 10.02 6.67
N GLU A 165 -0.22 10.90 6.89
CA GLU A 165 -0.47 12.27 7.35
C GLU A 165 -1.22 13.11 6.32
N ILE A 166 -0.94 12.95 5.02
CA ILE A 166 -1.70 13.62 3.96
C ILE A 166 -3.16 13.15 3.97
N ALA A 167 -3.39 11.85 4.08
CA ALA A 167 -4.73 11.28 4.15
C ALA A 167 -5.50 11.81 5.38
N ARG A 168 -4.84 11.84 6.55
CA ARG A 168 -5.40 12.42 7.79
C ARG A 168 -5.74 13.90 7.64
N LEU A 169 -4.83 14.70 7.07
CA LEU A 169 -5.07 16.13 6.83
C LEU A 169 -6.25 16.36 5.86
N LYS A 170 -6.36 15.56 4.80
CA LYS A 170 -7.50 15.62 3.87
C LYS A 170 -8.81 15.30 4.59
N TYR A 171 -8.83 14.27 5.42
CA TYR A 171 -9.99 13.87 6.22
C TYR A 171 -10.45 14.99 7.18
N GLU A 172 -9.52 15.56 7.95
CA GLU A 172 -9.82 16.67 8.87
C GLU A 172 -10.35 17.91 8.15
N LEU A 173 -9.75 18.26 7.02
CA LEU A 173 -10.23 19.37 6.19
C LEU A 173 -11.67 19.12 5.73
N GLN A 174 -11.97 17.92 5.22
CA GLN A 174 -13.33 17.57 4.76
C GLN A 174 -14.36 17.61 5.90
N LYS A 175 -14.04 17.05 7.07
CA LYS A 175 -14.90 17.08 8.27
C LYS A 175 -15.24 18.53 8.69
N ASN A 176 -14.28 19.45 8.59
CA ASN A 176 -14.47 20.87 8.91
C ASN A 176 -15.31 21.65 7.89
N PHE A 177 -15.36 21.20 6.63
CA PHE A 177 -16.25 21.78 5.60
C PHE A 177 -17.67 21.22 5.67
N SER A 178 -17.84 19.94 6.03
CA SER A 178 -19.15 19.29 6.16
C SER A 178 -19.91 19.65 7.45
N SER A 179 -19.23 20.29 8.40
CA SER A 179 -19.80 20.76 9.67
C SER A 179 -20.17 22.26 9.68
N LYS A 180 -20.04 22.94 8.53
CA LYS A 180 -20.55 24.28 8.26
C LYS A 180 -21.73 24.23 7.31
#